data_AF-A0A2E6E5L0-F1
#
_entry.id   AF-A0A2E6E5L0-F1
#
_cell.length_a   1.000
_cell.length_b   1.000
_cell.length_c   1.000
_cell.angle_alpha   90.00
_cell.angle_beta   90.00
_cell.angle_gamma   90.00
#
_symmetry.space_group_name_H-M   'P 1'
#
loop_
_entity.id
_entity.type
_entity.pdbx_description
1 polymer ?
#
loop_
_entity_poly.entity_id
_entity_poly.type
_entity_poly.pdbx_seq_one_letter_code
_entity_poly.pdbx_strand_id
1 'polypeptide(L)'
;MGRPTKKDLSKSNFLKLLEKINAHSREEPLERYSREWFFQRYVRRLIKITNHLDKPNQLESTVKGMTRFFLDLEKPTPVLSEQFDAIRAGYSVLKRAYQAPDLNAK
;
A
#
# COMPACT_ATOMS: atom_id res chain seq x y z
N MET A 1 -6.29 -20.56 20.27
CA MET A 1 -5.90 -19.56 19.25
C MET A 1 -7.16 -18.92 18.71
N GLY A 2 -7.32 -17.59 18.83
CA GLY A 2 -8.50 -16.87 18.31
C GLY A 2 -8.52 -16.87 16.79
N ARG A 3 -9.71 -16.88 16.18
CA ARG A 3 -9.86 -16.73 14.72
C ARG A 3 -9.41 -15.32 14.30
N PRO A 4 -8.63 -15.17 13.21
CA PRO A 4 -8.20 -13.86 12.73
C PRO A 4 -9.41 -13.00 12.35
N THR A 5 -9.35 -11.70 12.66
CA THR A 5 -10.42 -10.76 12.31
C THR A 5 -10.38 -10.40 10.82
N LYS A 6 -11.47 -9.81 10.31
CA LYS A 6 -11.50 -9.26 8.94
C LYS A 6 -10.42 -8.21 8.72
N LYS A 7 -10.10 -7.43 9.77
CA LYS A 7 -9.02 -6.43 9.77
C LYS A 7 -7.66 -7.10 9.59
N ASP A 8 -7.38 -8.16 10.34
CA ASP A 8 -6.12 -8.90 10.26
C ASP A 8 -5.89 -9.51 8.87
N LEU A 9 -6.94 -10.14 8.31
CA LEU A 9 -6.87 -10.73 6.97
C LEU A 9 -6.65 -9.67 5.89
N SER A 10 -7.38 -8.56 5.95
CA SER A 10 -7.24 -7.46 4.97
C SER A 10 -5.86 -6.81 5.06
N LYS A 11 -5.34 -6.63 6.28
CA LYS A 11 -4.01 -6.11 6.56
C LYS A 11 -2.93 -7.03 6.00
N SER A 12 -3.03 -8.34 6.27
CA SER A 12 -2.11 -9.35 5.75
C SER A 12 -2.10 -9.38 4.22
N ASN A 13 -3.27 -9.35 3.59
CA ASN A 13 -3.38 -9.33 2.13
C ASN A 13 -2.78 -8.06 1.52
N PHE A 14 -3.03 -6.90 2.15
CA PHE A 14 -2.45 -5.64 1.68
C PHE A 14 -0.93 -5.61 1.85
N LEU A 15 -0.41 -6.14 2.96
CA LEU A 15 1.04 -6.25 3.18
C LEU A 15 1.71 -7.14 2.12
N LYS A 16 1.14 -8.32 1.83
CA LYS A 16 1.64 -9.22 0.78
C LYS A 16 1.67 -8.56 -0.59
N LEU A 17 0.63 -7.77 -0.93
CA LEU A 17 0.60 -7.00 -2.17
C LEU A 17 1.78 -6.02 -2.25
N LEU A 18 2.00 -5.24 -1.18
CA LEU A 18 3.09 -4.27 -1.14
C LEU A 18 4.47 -4.94 -1.21
N GLU A 19 4.64 -6.07 -0.54
CA GLU A 19 5.89 -6.86 -0.59
C GLU A 19 6.16 -7.39 -2.00
N LYS A 20 5.14 -7.87 -2.71
CA LYS A 20 5.26 -8.31 -4.11
C LYS A 20 5.70 -7.17 -5.03
N ILE A 21 5.07 -6.00 -4.91
CA ILE A 21 5.43 -4.80 -5.70
C ILE A 21 6.87 -4.37 -5.37
N ASN A 22 7.22 -4.37 -4.09
CA ASN A 22 8.56 -3.97 -3.63
C ASN A 22 9.66 -4.96 -4.06
N ALA A 23 9.35 -6.24 -4.20
CA ALA A 23 10.28 -7.27 -4.65
C ALA A 23 10.63 -7.10 -6.14
N HIS A 24 9.64 -6.82 -6.98
CA HIS A 24 9.85 -6.59 -8.41
C HIS A 24 10.86 -5.46 -8.69
N SER A 25 10.82 -4.41 -7.87
CA SER A 25 11.77 -3.29 -8.00
C SER A 25 13.20 -3.60 -7.51
N ARG A 26 13.45 -4.75 -6.87
CA ARG A 26 14.80 -5.13 -6.41
C ARG A 26 15.58 -5.88 -7.47
N GLU A 27 14.87 -6.43 -8.46
CA GLU A 27 15.45 -7.14 -9.60
C GLU A 27 16.11 -6.15 -10.58
N GLU A 28 15.60 -4.92 -10.63
CA GLU A 28 16.12 -3.86 -11.50
C GLU A 28 16.66 -2.68 -10.68
N PRO A 29 17.94 -2.29 -10.82
CA PRO A 29 18.47 -1.12 -10.15
C PRO A 29 17.77 0.15 -10.67
N LEU A 30 16.97 0.77 -9.81
CA LEU A 30 16.27 2.00 -10.15
C LEU A 30 17.23 3.19 -10.19
N GLU A 31 17.14 3.99 -11.26
CA GLU A 31 17.86 5.25 -11.35
C GLU A 31 17.46 6.18 -10.19
N ARG A 32 18.45 6.78 -9.54
CA ARG A 32 18.20 7.64 -8.38
C ARG A 32 17.39 8.86 -8.81
N TYR A 33 16.35 9.17 -8.04
CA TYR A 33 15.37 10.24 -8.34
C TYR A 33 14.49 10.00 -9.57
N SER A 34 14.52 8.81 -10.17
CA SER A 34 13.52 8.43 -11.16
C SER A 34 12.12 8.34 -10.53
N ARG A 35 11.10 8.27 -11.38
CA ARG A 35 9.70 8.14 -10.97
C ARG A 35 9.48 6.86 -10.18
N GLU A 36 10.08 5.77 -10.67
CA GLU A 36 10.09 4.45 -10.07
C GLU A 36 10.80 4.48 -8.71
N TRP A 37 11.90 5.22 -8.58
CA TRP A 37 12.59 5.38 -7.30
C TRP A 37 11.70 6.06 -6.25
N PHE A 38 11.02 7.15 -6.61
CA PHE A 38 10.08 7.83 -5.71
C PHE A 38 8.87 6.96 -5.37
N PHE A 39 8.29 6.30 -6.37
CA PHE A 39 7.20 5.34 -6.20
C PHE A 39 7.58 4.25 -5.19
N GLN A 40 8.77 3.68 -5.36
CA GLN A 40 9.27 2.63 -4.50
C GLN A 40 9.50 3.10 -3.05
N ARG A 41 9.84 4.38 -2.84
CA ARG A 41 9.88 4.96 -1.48
C ARG A 41 8.50 5.01 -0.83
N TYR A 42 7.45 5.32 -1.59
CA TYR A 42 6.08 5.25 -1.07
C TYR A 42 5.71 3.81 -0.70
N VAL A 43 6.00 2.82 -1.56
CA VAL A 43 5.73 1.41 -1.28
C VAL A 43 6.41 0.96 0.02
N ARG A 44 7.72 1.23 0.19
CA ARG A 44 8.46 0.89 1.42
C ARG A 44 7.88 1.58 2.66
N ARG A 45 7.42 2.82 2.52
CA ARG A 45 6.75 3.54 3.62
C ARG A 45 5.41 2.90 3.97
N LEU A 46 4.63 2.48 2.98
CA LEU A 46 3.37 1.76 3.19
C LEU A 46 3.60 0.41 3.87
N ILE A 47 4.65 -0.35 3.48
CA ILE A 47 5.04 -1.59 4.17
C ILE A 47 5.32 -1.31 5.64
N LYS A 48 6.16 -0.30 5.92
CA LYS A 48 6.52 0.05 7.30
C LYS A 48 5.30 0.42 8.15
N ILE A 49 4.38 1.23 7.61
CA ILE A 49 3.19 1.68 8.34
C ILE A 49 2.23 0.51 8.55
N THR A 50 1.95 -0.27 7.50
CA THR A 50 1.06 -1.43 7.54
C THR A 50 1.59 -2.48 8.51
N ASN A 51 2.89 -2.77 8.50
CA ASN A 51 3.47 -3.82 9.33
C ASN A 51 3.56 -3.43 10.81
N HIS A 52 4.02 -2.21 11.12
CA HIS A 52 4.49 -1.88 12.47
C HIS A 52 3.66 -0.87 13.23
N LEU A 53 2.88 -0.03 12.54
CA LEU A 53 2.32 1.15 13.18
C LEU A 53 0.82 1.03 13.44
N ASP A 54 0.09 0.24 12.66
CA ASP A 54 -1.37 0.15 12.74
C ASP A 54 -2.00 1.54 12.93
N LYS A 55 -1.49 2.53 12.18
CA LYS A 55 -1.89 3.94 12.19
C LYS A 55 -2.65 4.24 10.90
N PRO A 56 -3.98 3.99 10.84
CA PRO A 56 -4.79 4.26 9.65
C PRO A 56 -4.59 5.67 9.08
N ASN A 57 -4.45 6.68 9.93
CA ASN A 57 -4.24 8.06 9.50
C ASN A 57 -2.90 8.27 8.77
N GLN A 58 -1.83 7.62 9.23
CA GLN A 58 -0.53 7.70 8.56
C GLN A 58 -0.54 6.93 7.24
N LEU A 59 -1.26 5.80 7.20
CA LEU A 59 -1.45 5.02 5.99
C LEU A 59 -2.22 5.83 4.95
N GLU A 60 -3.33 6.46 5.37
CA GLU A 60 -4.13 7.34 4.52
C GLU A 60 -3.33 8.52 3.98
N SER A 61 -2.59 9.21 4.85
CA SER A 61 -1.72 10.32 4.44
C SER A 61 -0.69 9.88 3.41
N THR A 62 -0.10 8.70 3.58
CA THR A 62 0.90 8.17 2.64
C THR A 62 0.27 7.80 1.29
N VAL A 63 -0.89 7.16 1.27
CA VAL A 63 -1.61 6.85 0.02
C VAL A 63 -2.06 8.12 -0.71
N LYS A 64 -2.50 9.15 0.02
CA LYS A 64 -2.83 10.46 -0.57
C LYS A 64 -1.60 11.12 -1.21
N GLY A 65 -0.46 11.11 -0.52
CA GLY A 65 0.80 11.62 -1.04
C GLY A 65 1.26 10.89 -2.30
N MET A 66 1.17 9.55 -2.29
CA MET A 66 1.46 8.72 -3.45
C MET A 66 0.51 9.02 -4.62
N THR A 67 -0.78 9.23 -4.34
CA THR A 67 -1.78 9.58 -5.35
C THR A 67 -1.47 10.91 -6.02
N ARG A 68 -1.14 11.94 -5.22
CA ARG A 68 -0.75 13.25 -5.76
C ARG A 68 0.51 13.14 -6.62
N PHE A 69 1.54 12.48 -6.11
CA PHE A 69 2.76 12.21 -6.87
C PHE A 69 2.45 11.54 -8.21
N PHE A 70 1.58 10.52 -8.23
CA PHE A 70 1.23 9.80 -9.44
C PHE A 70 0.43 10.66 -10.44
N LEU A 71 -0.51 11.47 -9.96
CA LEU A 71 -1.29 12.40 -10.80
C LEU A 71 -0.42 13.52 -11.39
N ASP A 72 0.64 13.92 -10.68
CA ASP A 72 1.61 14.90 -11.17
C ASP A 72 2.57 14.31 -12.24
N LEU A 73 2.52 13.00 -12.51
CA LEU A 73 3.29 12.37 -13.58
C LEU A 73 2.59 12.58 -14.93
N GLU A 74 3.22 13.33 -15.83
CA GLU A 74 2.69 13.56 -17.18
C GLU A 74 2.50 12.27 -18.00
N LYS A 75 3.34 11.25 -17.76
CA LYS A 75 3.32 9.96 -18.47
C LYS A 75 3.80 8.81 -17.56
N PRO A 76 2.94 8.23 -16.71
CA PRO A 76 3.31 7.03 -15.96
C PRO A 76 3.54 5.85 -16.93
N THR A 77 4.51 4.99 -16.62
CA THR A 77 4.68 3.73 -17.36
C THR A 77 3.49 2.80 -17.07
N PRO A 78 3.12 1.89 -17.98
CA PRO A 78 2.03 0.94 -17.75
C PRO A 78 2.22 0.14 -16.45
N VAL A 79 3.45 -0.31 -16.19
CA VAL A 79 3.81 -1.05 -14.97
C VAL A 79 3.55 -0.22 -13.71
N LEU A 80 3.97 1.05 -13.70
CA LEU A 80 3.75 1.94 -12.56
C LEU A 80 2.25 2.18 -12.33
N SER A 81 1.47 2.31 -13.41
CA SER A 81 0.02 2.51 -13.35
C SER A 81 -0.70 1.30 -12.75
N GLU A 82 -0.39 0.10 -13.24
CA GLU A 82 -0.97 -1.13 -12.71
C GLU A 82 -0.65 -1.32 -11.22
N GLN A 83 0.60 -1.06 -10.82
CA GLN A 83 1.01 -1.16 -9.42
C GLN A 83 0.30 -0.11 -8.56
N PHE A 84 0.16 1.12 -9.05
CA PHE A 84 -0.55 2.18 -8.34
C PHE A 84 -2.02 1.84 -8.12
N ASP A 85 -2.71 1.37 -9.16
CA ASP A 85 -4.12 0.98 -9.10
C ASP A 85 -4.34 -0.19 -8.16
N ALA A 86 -3.45 -1.20 -8.18
CA ALA A 86 -3.47 -2.31 -7.23
C ALA A 86 -3.34 -1.81 -5.78
N ILE A 87 -2.43 -0.88 -5.50
CA ILE A 87 -2.25 -0.29 -4.16
C ILE A 87 -3.51 0.46 -3.74
N ARG A 88 -4.11 1.27 -4.62
CA ARG A 88 -5.35 2.00 -4.31
C ARG A 88 -6.52 1.07 -4.01
N ALA A 89 -6.67 0.01 -4.81
CA ALA A 89 -7.71 -1.00 -4.61
C ALA A 89 -7.50 -1.74 -3.27
N GLY A 90 -6.28 -2.22 -3.02
CA GLY A 90 -5.92 -2.92 -1.78
C GLY A 90 -6.12 -2.05 -0.54
N TYR A 91 -5.70 -0.78 -0.59
CA TYR A 91 -5.93 0.18 0.48
C TYR A 91 -7.42 0.44 0.74
N SER A 92 -8.24 0.52 -0.33
CA SER A 92 -9.68 0.73 -0.18
C SER A 92 -10.36 -0.43 0.55
N VAL A 93 -9.95 -1.66 0.27
CA VAL A 93 -10.41 -2.86 1.00
C VAL A 93 -9.99 -2.80 2.47
N LEU A 94 -8.72 -2.50 2.73
CA LEU A 94 -8.20 -2.38 4.09
C LEU A 94 -8.90 -1.27 4.90
N LYS A 95 -9.10 -0.09 4.29
CA LYS A 95 -9.80 1.04 4.92
C LYS A 95 -11.23 0.66 5.34
N ARG A 96 -11.97 -0.04 4.46
CA ARG A 96 -13.30 -0.56 4.79
C ARG A 96 -13.25 -1.56 5.95
N ALA A 97 -12.21 -2.39 6.03
CA ALA A 97 -12.04 -3.32 7.15
C ALA A 97 -11.81 -2.59 8.48
N TYR A 98 -11.00 -1.52 8.51
CA TYR A 98 -10.82 -0.70 9.71
C TYR A 98 -12.09 0.03 10.15
N GLN A 99 -12.93 0.45 9.20
CA GLN A 99 -14.20 1.15 9.46
C GLN A 99 -15.35 0.21 9.81
N ALA A 100 -15.23 -1.09 9.52
CA ALA A 100 -16.26 -2.06 9.85
C ALA A 100 -16.31 -2.28 11.38
N PRO A 101 -17.51 -2.26 11.99
CA PRO A 101 -17.66 -2.67 13.38
C PRO A 101 -17.24 -4.14 13.53
N ASP A 102 -16.48 -4.46 14.59
CA ASP A 102 -16.09 -5.84 14.87
C ASP A 102 -17.33 -6.64 15.30
N LEU A 103 -17.91 -7.36 14.34
CA LEU A 103 -19.07 -8.24 14.57
C LEU A 103 -18.75 -9.43 15.50
N ASN A 104 -17.47 -9.67 15.80
CA ASN A 104 -16.99 -10.72 16.70
C ASN A 104 -16.72 -10.23 18.14
N ALA A 105 -17.11 -9.01 18.51
CA ALA A 105 -16.93 -8.47 19.87
C ALA A 105 -18.04 -8.89 20.86
N LYS A 106 -18.74 -10.01 20.59
CA LYS A 106 -19.76 -10.59 21.48
C LYS A 106 -19.34 -11.96 21.96
#